data_AF-A0AAD9BLC3-F1
#
_entry.id   AF-A0AAD9BLC3-F1
#
_cell.length_a   1.000
_cell.length_b   1.000
_cell.length_c   1.000
_cell.angle_alpha   90.00
_cell.angle_beta   90.00
_cell.angle_gamma   90.00
#
_symmetry.space_group_name_H-M   'P 1'
#
loop_
_entity.id
_entity.type
_entity.pdbx_description
1 polymer ?
#
loop_
_entity_poly.entity_id
_entity_poly.type
_entity_poly.pdbx_seq_one_letter_code
_entity_poly.pdbx_strand_id
1 'polypeptide(L)'
;MVHLESKFMSKLDEYTPGLLKLFHSKGGTMGLKLKALLLQTPSNPNINITRDVVIRCLMVYLGERTDQLLKEYDDADEDSASQDLAVQGMAIYSIKTNASEGSHDIGIVVEGIR
;
A
#
# COMPACT_ATOMS: atom_id res chain seq x y z
N MET A 1 -9.84 -5.46 -22.38
CA MET A 1 -9.21 -4.56 -21.38
C MET A 1 -9.15 -5.33 -20.07
N VAL A 2 -7.96 -5.55 -19.49
CA VAL A 2 -7.85 -6.26 -18.22
C VAL A 2 -8.12 -5.25 -17.11
N HIS A 3 -9.20 -5.42 -16.35
CA HIS A 3 -9.49 -4.60 -15.17
C HIS A 3 -8.62 -5.06 -14.00
N LEU A 4 -7.32 -4.75 -14.05
CA LEU A 4 -6.31 -5.21 -13.10
C LEU A 4 -6.68 -4.85 -11.66
N GLU A 5 -7.14 -3.62 -11.42
CA GLU A 5 -7.59 -3.17 -10.11
C GLU A 5 -8.77 -4.03 -9.60
N SER A 6 -9.84 -4.17 -10.39
CA SER A 6 -10.99 -4.99 -10.00
C SER A 6 -10.61 -6.45 -9.73
N LYS A 7 -9.75 -7.03 -10.57
CA LYS A 7 -9.23 -8.38 -10.38
C LYS A 7 -8.38 -8.51 -9.11
N PHE A 8 -7.51 -7.53 -8.86
CA PHE A 8 -6.67 -7.47 -7.67
C PHE A 8 -7.54 -7.37 -6.42
N MET A 9 -8.48 -6.43 -6.38
CA MET A 9 -9.39 -6.24 -5.24
C MET A 9 -10.25 -7.47 -4.99
N SER A 10 -10.78 -8.09 -6.04
CA SER A 10 -11.54 -9.35 -5.92
C SER A 10 -10.70 -10.48 -5.35
N LYS A 11 -9.44 -10.62 -5.78
CA LYS A 11 -8.52 -11.64 -5.25
C LYS A 11 -8.07 -11.32 -3.82
N LEU A 12 -7.84 -10.06 -3.50
CA LEU A 12 -7.52 -9.60 -2.15
C LEU A 12 -8.65 -9.97 -1.18
N ASP A 13 -9.90 -9.70 -1.56
CA ASP A 13 -11.08 -10.06 -0.76
C ASP A 13 -11.20 -11.57 -0.58
N GLU A 14 -11.04 -12.34 -1.67
CA GLU A 14 -11.08 -13.81 -1.65
C GLU A 14 -10.05 -14.41 -0.67
N TYR A 15 -8.83 -13.86 -0.63
CA TYR A 15 -7.76 -14.36 0.24
C TYR A 15 -7.72 -13.72 1.62
N THR A 16 -8.47 -12.64 1.87
CA THR A 16 -8.45 -11.90 3.14
C THR A 16 -8.63 -12.79 4.38
N PRO A 17 -9.61 -13.72 4.44
CA PRO A 17 -9.76 -14.60 5.61
C PRO A 17 -8.50 -15.44 5.90
N GLY A 18 -7.84 -15.94 4.84
CA GLY A 18 -6.60 -16.71 4.95
C GLY A 18 -5.43 -15.84 5.40
N LEU A 19 -5.32 -14.63 4.86
CA LEU A 19 -4.30 -13.65 5.23
C LEU A 19 -4.44 -13.21 6.70
N LEU A 20 -5.65 -12.92 7.18
CA LEU A 20 -5.88 -12.57 8.58
C LEU A 20 -5.47 -13.71 9.52
N LYS A 21 -5.84 -14.96 9.19
CA LYS A 21 -5.41 -16.14 9.95
C LYS A 21 -3.89 -16.26 9.97
N LEU A 22 -3.24 -16.04 8.82
CA LEU A 22 -1.78 -16.05 8.69
C LEU A 22 -1.14 -14.97 9.58
N PHE A 23 -1.65 -13.73 9.56
CA PHE A 23 -1.12 -12.65 10.38
C PHE A 23 -1.26 -12.93 11.88
N HIS A 24 -2.42 -13.43 12.32
CA HIS A 24 -2.63 -13.82 13.72
C HIS A 24 -1.75 -14.98 14.19
N SER A 25 -1.29 -15.85 13.27
CA SER A 25 -0.41 -16.97 13.61
C SER A 25 1.05 -16.57 13.88
N LYS A 26 1.46 -15.36 13.48
CA LYS A 26 2.86 -14.92 13.65
C LYS A 26 3.16 -14.48 15.07
N GLY A 27 4.30 -14.90 15.58
CA GLY A 27 4.88 -14.46 16.85
C GLY A 27 6.07 -13.50 16.68
N GLY A 28 6.75 -13.22 17.79
CA GLY A 28 7.97 -12.38 17.81
C GLY A 28 7.73 -10.95 17.33
N THR A 29 8.79 -10.28 16.88
CA THR A 29 8.76 -8.87 16.44
C THR A 29 7.79 -8.63 15.30
N MET A 30 7.70 -9.55 14.34
CA MET A 30 6.75 -9.44 13.22
C MET A 30 5.30 -9.55 13.70
N GLY A 31 4.99 -10.53 14.56
CA GLY A 31 3.65 -10.68 15.14
C GLY A 31 3.20 -9.43 15.90
N LEU A 32 4.12 -8.79 16.64
CA LEU A 32 3.84 -7.53 17.35
C LEU A 32 3.49 -6.39 16.38
N LYS A 33 4.24 -6.23 15.28
CA LYS A 33 3.96 -5.20 14.25
C LYS A 33 2.62 -5.43 13.56
N LEU A 34 2.33 -6.68 13.18
CA LEU A 34 1.05 -7.06 12.55
C LEU A 34 -0.13 -6.81 13.50
N LYS A 35 0.00 -7.18 14.77
CA LYS A 35 -1.04 -6.96 15.79
C LYS A 35 -1.31 -5.47 16.01
N ALA A 36 -0.26 -4.63 16.01
CA ALA A 36 -0.41 -3.19 16.15
C ALA A 36 -1.24 -2.57 15.01
N LEU A 37 -1.01 -2.99 13.76
CA LEU A 37 -1.80 -2.54 12.60
C LEU A 37 -3.26 -3.00 12.69
N LEU A 38 -3.50 -4.27 13.03
CA LEU A 38 -4.86 -4.80 13.14
C LEU A 38 -5.66 -4.12 14.27
N LEU A 39 -5.03 -3.75 15.38
CA LEU A 39 -5.68 -3.05 16.49
C LEU A 39 -6.11 -1.61 16.15
N GLN A 40 -5.53 -0.99 15.13
CA GLN A 40 -5.94 0.34 14.65
C GLN A 40 -7.21 0.29 13.78
N THR A 41 -7.68 -0.91 13.44
CA THR A 41 -8.88 -1.08 12.62
C THR A 41 -10.14 -0.90 13.48
N PRO A 42 -11.15 -0.14 13.03
CA PRO A 42 -12.41 0.01 13.77
C PRO A 42 -13.14 -1.33 13.92
N SER A 43 -13.98 -1.46 14.95
CA SER A 43 -14.69 -2.71 15.25
C SER A 43 -15.63 -3.21 14.15
N ASN A 44 -16.08 -2.32 13.26
CA ASN A 44 -16.92 -2.66 12.10
C ASN A 44 -16.37 -1.98 10.83
N PRO A 45 -15.26 -2.49 10.27
CA PRO A 45 -14.63 -1.89 9.10
C PRO A 45 -15.48 -2.15 7.86
N ASN A 46 -15.59 -1.14 6.99
CA ASN A 46 -16.08 -1.39 5.64
C ASN A 46 -15.01 -2.15 4.82
N ILE A 47 -15.38 -2.56 3.60
CA ILE A 47 -14.49 -3.34 2.74
C ILE A 47 -13.18 -2.61 2.39
N ASN A 48 -13.23 -1.29 2.19
CA ASN A 48 -12.04 -0.50 1.85
C ASN A 48 -11.08 -0.40 3.04
N ILE A 49 -11.59 -0.20 4.25
CA ILE A 49 -10.80 -0.22 5.49
C ILE A 49 -10.15 -1.60 5.69
N THR A 50 -10.88 -2.67 5.37
CA THR A 50 -10.38 -4.04 5.47
C THR A 50 -9.25 -4.29 4.48
N ARG A 51 -9.41 -3.89 3.21
CA ARG A 51 -8.38 -4.01 2.17
C ARG A 51 -7.11 -3.22 2.54
N ASP A 52 -7.29 -1.98 3.03
CA ASP A 52 -6.19 -1.11 3.47
C ASP A 52 -5.35 -1.77 4.58
N VAL A 53 -5.97 -2.26 5.66
CA VAL A 53 -5.21 -2.92 6.73
C VAL A 53 -4.55 -4.22 6.26
N VAL A 54 -5.19 -5.00 5.38
CA VAL A 54 -4.62 -6.23 4.83
C VAL A 54 -3.38 -5.93 3.98
N ILE A 55 -3.42 -4.90 3.13
CA ILE A 55 -2.27 -4.47 2.32
C ILE A 55 -1.12 -4.04 3.23
N ARG A 56 -1.37 -3.20 4.25
CA ARG A 56 -0.33 -2.81 5.21
C ARG A 56 0.28 -4.01 5.94
N CYS A 57 -0.54 -4.99 6.31
CA CYS A 57 -0.06 -6.22 6.92
C CYS A 57 0.77 -7.08 5.95
N LEU A 58 0.38 -7.18 4.68
CA LEU A 58 1.16 -7.86 3.65
C LEU A 58 2.56 -7.26 3.50
N MET A 59 2.67 -5.94 3.46
CA MET A 59 3.96 -5.26 3.36
C MET A 59 4.87 -5.62 4.53
N VAL A 60 4.35 -5.55 5.77
CA VAL A 60 5.11 -5.95 6.98
C VAL A 60 5.48 -7.43 6.93
N TYR A 61 4.57 -8.29 6.47
CA TYR A 61 4.79 -9.73 6.38
C TYR A 61 5.91 -10.10 5.38
N LEU A 62 5.95 -9.40 4.24
CA LEU A 62 6.96 -9.59 3.20
C LEU A 62 8.31 -8.93 3.54
N GLY A 63 8.37 -8.19 4.65
CA GLY A 63 9.56 -7.44 5.04
C GLY A 63 9.78 -6.17 4.22
N GLU A 64 8.77 -5.71 3.50
CA GLU A 64 8.81 -4.46 2.74
C GLU A 64 8.75 -3.27 3.70
N ARG A 65 9.52 -2.22 3.38
CA ARG A 65 9.47 -0.96 4.11
C ARG A 65 8.39 -0.08 3.51
N THR A 66 7.32 0.19 4.27
CA THR A 66 6.16 0.97 3.80
C THR A 66 6.53 2.37 3.34
N ASP A 67 7.49 3.01 4.02
CA ASP A 67 8.08 4.32 3.70
C ASP A 67 8.91 4.33 2.39
N GLN A 68 9.32 3.15 1.90
CA GLN A 68 9.95 3.04 0.59
C GLN A 68 8.96 2.70 -0.52
N LEU A 69 7.97 1.85 -0.23
CA LEU A 69 7.05 1.37 -1.26
C LEU A 69 5.92 2.36 -1.54
N LEU A 70 5.42 3.08 -0.54
CA LEU A 70 4.36 4.07 -0.71
C LEU A 70 4.95 5.47 -0.53
N LYS A 71 4.84 6.31 -1.55
CA LYS A 71 5.37 7.68 -1.56
C LYS A 71 4.25 8.67 -1.84
N GLU A 72 4.13 9.70 -1.01
CA GLU A 72 3.19 10.81 -1.23
C GLU A 72 3.98 12.08 -1.45
N TYR A 73 3.70 12.78 -2.55
CA TYR A 73 4.33 14.03 -2.95
C TYR A 73 3.30 15.14 -3.11
N ASP A 74 3.76 16.38 -2.97
CA ASP A 74 3.01 17.58 -3.31
C ASP A 74 3.46 18.07 -4.69
N ASP A 75 2.55 18.53 -5.54
CA ASP A 75 2.82 19.02 -6.90
C ASP A 75 3.73 20.27 -6.89
N ALA A 76 3.78 20.99 -5.76
CA ALA A 76 4.74 22.08 -5.56
C ALA A 76 6.22 21.62 -5.56
N ASP A 77 6.48 20.31 -5.41
CA ASP A 77 7.80 19.72 -5.19
C ASP A 77 8.19 18.71 -6.30
N GLU A 78 7.68 18.88 -7.53
CA GLU A 78 7.82 17.94 -8.67
C GLU A 78 9.28 17.52 -8.96
N ASP A 79 10.22 18.46 -8.93
CA ASP A 79 11.65 18.18 -9.16
C ASP A 79 12.23 17.23 -8.09
N SER A 80 11.80 17.38 -6.83
CA SER A 80 12.26 16.54 -5.72
C SER A 80 11.62 15.16 -5.75
N ALA A 81 10.34 15.08 -6.14
CA ALA A 81 9.62 13.83 -6.33
C ALA A 81 10.27 13.00 -7.42
N SER A 82 10.59 13.63 -8.56
CA SER A 82 11.26 12.99 -9.69
C SER A 82 12.65 12.43 -9.31
N GLN A 83 13.43 13.18 -8.53
CA GLN A 83 14.75 12.74 -8.07
C GLN A 83 14.68 11.58 -7.06
N ASP A 84 13.75 11.63 -6.09
CA ASP A 84 13.55 10.54 -5.13
C ASP A 84 13.05 9.27 -5.83
N LEU A 85 12.13 9.40 -6.78
CA LEU A 85 11.61 8.27 -7.57
C LEU A 85 12.67 7.63 -8.47
N ALA A 86 13.61 8.41 -9.03
CA ALA A 86 14.66 7.90 -9.92
C ALA A 86 15.63 6.91 -9.24
N VAL A 87 15.73 6.94 -7.91
CA VAL A 87 16.59 6.02 -7.13
C VAL A 87 15.80 4.88 -6.48
N GLN A 88 14.47 4.81 -6.67
CA GLN A 88 13.66 3.71 -6.15
C GLN A 88 13.71 2.50 -7.10
N GLY A 89 14.03 1.33 -6.55
CA GLY A 89 13.90 0.06 -7.29
C GLY A 89 12.43 -0.31 -7.55
N MET A 90 11.53 0.02 -6.62
CA MET A 90 10.07 -0.06 -6.81
C MET A 90 9.36 0.90 -5.85
N ALA A 91 8.42 1.70 -6.35
CA ALA A 91 7.57 2.57 -5.53
C ALA A 91 6.20 2.77 -6.17
N ILE A 92 5.15 2.82 -5.37
CA ILE A 92 3.82 3.31 -5.71
C ILE A 92 3.74 4.73 -5.16
N TYR A 93 3.47 5.70 -6.02
CA TYR A 93 3.46 7.09 -5.62
C TYR A 93 2.13 7.77 -5.92
N SER A 94 1.86 8.83 -5.18
CA SER A 94 0.70 9.70 -5.33
C SER A 94 1.17 11.15 -5.30
N ILE A 95 0.85 11.94 -6.33
CA ILE A 95 1.17 13.37 -6.39
C ILE A 95 -0.12 14.16 -6.20
N LYS A 96 -0.17 14.99 -5.16
CA LYS A 96 -1.31 15.89 -4.89
C LYS A 96 -1.28 17.06 -5.86
N THR A 97 -2.20 17.08 -6.82
CA THR A 97 -2.27 18.17 -7.80
C THR A 97 -3.08 19.35 -7.26
N ASN A 98 -2.61 20.57 -7.56
CA ASN A 98 -3.23 21.82 -7.11
C ASN A 98 -4.52 22.16 -7.87
N ALA A 99 -4.79 21.44 -8.96
CA ALA A 99 -5.79 21.79 -9.97
C ALA A 99 -7.25 21.49 -9.53
N SER A 100 -7.44 20.65 -8.51
CA SER A 100 -8.74 20.32 -7.93
C SER A 100 -8.53 19.71 -6.55
N GLU A 101 -9.26 20.16 -5.53
CA GLU A 101 -9.22 19.51 -4.22
C GLU A 101 -9.53 18.01 -4.36
N GLY A 102 -8.51 17.17 -4.16
CA GLY A 102 -8.63 15.72 -4.15
C GLY A 102 -8.15 14.97 -5.39
N SER A 103 -7.69 15.62 -6.47
CA SER A 103 -7.08 14.89 -7.60
C SER A 103 -5.63 14.49 -7.28
N HIS A 104 -5.40 13.18 -7.24
CA HIS A 104 -4.09 12.60 -7.04
C HIS A 104 -3.66 11.86 -8.30
N ASP A 105 -2.47 12.16 -8.79
CA ASP A 105 -1.84 11.36 -9.85
C ASP A 105 -1.12 10.18 -9.21
N ILE A 106 -1.62 8.98 -9.46
CA ILE A 106 -1.09 7.73 -8.90
C ILE A 106 -0.28 6.99 -9.96
N GLY A 107 0.96 6.62 -9.62
CA GLY A 107 1.86 5.90 -10.51
C GLY A 107 2.65 4.80 -9.80
N ILE A 108 3.32 3.96 -10.60
CA ILE A 108 4.22 2.92 -10.09
C ILE A 108 5.55 3.02 -10.84
N VAL A 109 6.65 3.13 -10.10
CA VAL A 109 8.02 2.96 -10.61
C VAL A 109 8.45 1.54 -10.31
N VAL A 110 9.05 0.86 -11.29
CA VAL A 110 9.68 -0.45 -11.14
C VAL A 110 10.94 -0.47 -12.00
N GLU A 111 12.08 -0.80 -11.40
CA GLU A 111 13.34 -0.99 -12.11
C GLU A 111 13.21 -2.17 -13.08
N GLY A 112 13.61 -1.96 -14.35
CA GLY A 112 13.68 -3.03 -15.35
C GLY A 112 12.49 -3.16 -16.30
N ILE A 113 11.52 -2.23 -16.31
CA ILE A 113 10.55 -2.17 -17.41
C ILE A 113 11.22 -1.49 -18.62
N ARG A 114 11.79 -2.32 -19.49
CA ARG A 114 12.10 -2.00 -20.89
C ARG A 114 10.98 -2.49 -21.79
#